data_AF-A0A388PNG6-F1
#
_entry.id   AF-A0A388PNG6-F1
#
_cell.length_a   1.000
_cell.length_b   1.000
_cell.length_c   1.000
_cell.angle_alpha   90.00
_cell.angle_beta   90.00
_cell.angle_gamma   90.00
#
_symmetry.space_group_name_H-M   'P 1'
#
loop_
_entity.id
_entity.type
_entity.pdbx_description
1 polymer ?
#
loop_
_entity_poly.entity_id
_entity_poly.type
_entity_poly.pdbx_seq_one_letter_code
_entity_poly.pdbx_strand_id
1 'polypeptide(L)'
;MNLGFGKVKGVEIEQGVVFWKRFPDVCAKLGTTGRALAWVGDRHTLLITSVPGEPTGVFAGEGNRAELYVNPDPLPYVELETLGHLRTLRVGESTACTNFYRLDETRGRGAQSGRPEAARVGPLGTKKPSGRRAS
;
A
#
# COMPACT_ATOMS: atom_id res chain seq x y z
N MET A 1 -12.77 30.77 -3.41
CA MET A 1 -13.22 29.56 -2.68
C MET A 1 -12.02 29.09 -1.86
N ASN A 2 -12.04 29.26 -0.55
CA ASN A 2 -10.97 28.75 0.30
C ASN A 2 -11.22 27.24 0.47
N LEU A 3 -10.44 26.39 -0.19
CA LEU A 3 -10.58 24.93 -0.07
C LEU A 3 -10.14 24.40 1.32
N GLY A 4 -9.75 25.31 2.22
CA GLY A 4 -9.27 25.12 3.59
C GLY A 4 -9.40 23.68 4.08
N PHE A 5 -8.31 22.94 4.00
CA PHE A 5 -8.28 21.55 4.46
C PHE A 5 -8.71 21.51 5.93
N GLY A 6 -9.71 20.68 6.22
CA GLY A 6 -10.12 20.34 7.56
C GLY A 6 -9.07 19.48 8.27
N LYS A 7 -9.27 19.27 9.57
CA LYS A 7 -8.40 18.39 10.36
C LYS A 7 -8.49 16.96 9.84
N VAL A 8 -7.33 16.36 9.56
CA VAL A 8 -7.20 14.93 9.25
C VAL A 8 -7.79 14.10 10.40
N LYS A 9 -8.64 13.12 10.08
CA LYS A 9 -9.27 12.21 11.05
C LYS A 9 -9.38 10.78 10.49
N GLY A 10 -9.42 9.81 11.40
CA GLY A 10 -9.47 8.36 11.10
C GLY A 10 -8.27 7.84 10.30
N VAL A 11 -7.09 8.35 10.64
CA VAL A 11 -5.82 7.79 10.19
C VAL A 11 -5.31 6.82 11.25
N GLU A 12 -4.96 5.62 10.81
CA GLU A 12 -4.34 4.57 11.61
C GLU A 12 -3.00 4.20 10.98
N ILE A 13 -1.99 3.91 11.81
CA ILE A 13 -0.66 3.52 11.35
C ILE A 13 -0.31 2.18 11.98
N GLU A 14 -0.09 1.16 11.14
CA GLU A 14 0.32 -0.16 11.58
C GLU A 14 1.47 -0.66 10.72
N GLN A 15 2.58 -1.08 11.35
CA GLN A 15 3.72 -1.68 10.67
C GLN A 15 4.27 -0.86 9.49
N GLY A 16 4.22 0.47 9.60
CA GLY A 16 4.69 1.40 8.55
C GLY A 16 3.69 1.62 7.40
N VAL A 17 2.46 1.09 7.50
CA VAL A 17 1.36 1.32 6.57
C VAL A 17 0.39 2.34 7.17
N VAL A 18 0.01 3.33 6.37
CA VAL A 18 -1.01 4.33 6.73
C VAL A 18 -2.36 3.87 6.17
N PHE A 19 -3.33 3.65 7.04
CA PHE A 19 -4.71 3.39 6.68
C PHE A 19 -5.53 4.66 6.90
N TRP A 20 -6.30 5.07 5.91
CA TRP A 20 -7.13 6.26 6.03
C TRP A 20 -8.58 6.01 5.61
N LYS A 21 -9.49 6.19 6.56
CA LYS A 21 -10.94 6.16 6.32
C LYS A 21 -11.44 7.55 5.92
N ARG A 22 -12.13 7.65 4.77
CA ARG A 22 -12.85 8.87 4.37
C ARG A 22 -14.05 9.13 5.27
N PHE A 23 -14.29 10.39 5.58
CA PHE A 23 -15.51 10.86 6.24
C PHE A 23 -16.26 11.86 5.35
N PRO A 24 -17.61 11.80 5.29
CA PRO A 24 -18.42 12.63 4.40
C PRO A 24 -18.23 14.15 4.54
N ASP A 25 -17.88 14.62 5.73
CA ASP A 25 -17.79 16.02 6.12
C ASP A 25 -16.36 16.59 6.05
N VAL A 26 -15.38 15.80 5.58
CA VAL A 26 -13.96 16.19 5.60
C VAL A 26 -13.41 16.37 4.19
N CYS A 27 -12.86 17.56 3.98
CA CYS A 27 -11.89 17.87 2.93
C CYS A 27 -10.49 17.85 3.55
N ALA A 28 -9.64 16.89 3.25
CA ALA A 28 -8.31 16.85 3.84
C ALA A 28 -7.28 16.20 2.91
N LYS A 29 -6.02 16.63 3.06
CA LYS A 29 -4.86 16.06 2.36
C LYS A 29 -3.85 15.54 3.39
N LEU A 30 -3.24 14.40 3.08
CA LEU A 30 -2.20 13.77 3.88
C LEU A 30 -1.02 13.44 2.97
N GLY A 31 0.15 13.99 3.27
CA GLY A 31 1.39 13.62 2.62
C GLY A 31 2.15 12.53 3.37
N THR A 32 2.86 11.68 2.64
CA THR A 32 3.64 10.58 3.19
C THR A 32 4.96 10.38 2.44
N THR A 33 5.94 9.78 3.10
CA THR A 33 7.19 9.34 2.46
C THR A 33 7.06 7.97 1.76
N GLY A 34 5.84 7.41 1.71
CA GLY A 34 5.54 6.12 1.10
C GLY A 34 5.82 6.13 -0.41
N ARG A 35 6.26 4.98 -0.93
CA ARG A 35 6.59 4.80 -2.37
C ARG A 35 5.47 4.11 -3.16
N ALA A 36 4.40 3.75 -2.48
CA ALA A 36 3.27 3.06 -3.04
C ALA A 36 1.99 3.57 -2.38
N LEU A 37 0.92 3.60 -3.16
CA LEU A 37 -0.43 3.90 -2.70
C LEU A 37 -1.33 2.73 -3.08
N ALA A 38 -2.17 2.31 -2.15
CA ALA A 38 -3.14 1.26 -2.38
C ALA A 38 -4.55 1.75 -2.11
N TRP A 39 -5.45 1.54 -3.06
CA TRP A 39 -6.89 1.56 -2.83
C TRP A 39 -7.37 0.13 -2.67
N VAL A 40 -8.12 -0.14 -1.61
CA VAL A 40 -8.79 -1.43 -1.39
C VAL A 40 -10.29 -1.17 -1.38
N GLY A 41 -10.93 -1.40 -2.53
CA GLY A 41 -12.38 -1.33 -2.66
C GLY A 41 -13.01 -2.71 -2.59
N ASP A 42 -14.34 -2.73 -2.51
CA ASP A 42 -15.12 -3.98 -2.38
C ASP A 42 -14.89 -4.96 -3.53
N ARG A 43 -14.65 -4.43 -4.75
CA ARG A 43 -14.51 -5.23 -5.98
C ARG A 43 -13.11 -5.23 -6.57
N HIS A 44 -12.34 -4.18 -6.34
CA HIS A 44 -11.02 -4.04 -6.93
C HIS A 44 -10.02 -3.48 -5.93
N THR A 45 -8.78 -3.92 -6.08
CA THR A 45 -7.63 -3.27 -5.48
C THR A 45 -6.85 -2.54 -6.56
N LEU A 46 -6.40 -1.33 -6.26
CA LEU A 46 -5.48 -0.59 -7.11
C LEU A 46 -4.19 -0.38 -6.33
N LEU A 47 -3.07 -0.81 -6.90
CA LEU A 47 -1.74 -0.47 -6.41
C LEU A 47 -1.09 0.49 -7.41
N ILE A 48 -0.71 1.66 -6.91
CA ILE A 48 0.07 2.66 -7.64
C ILE A 48 1.48 2.66 -7.03
N THR A 49 2.48 2.52 -7.87
CA THR A 49 3.89 2.66 -7.48
C THR A 49 4.59 3.59 -8.45
N SER A 50 5.36 4.56 -7.95
CA SER A 50 6.36 5.22 -8.79
C SER A 50 7.53 4.27 -9.08
N VAL A 51 8.33 4.57 -10.12
CA VAL A 51 9.44 3.70 -10.55
C VAL A 51 10.25 3.16 -9.37
N PRO A 52 10.33 1.82 -9.19
CA PRO A 52 11.20 1.22 -8.20
C PRO A 52 12.65 1.63 -8.48
N GLY A 53 13.29 2.34 -7.54
CA GLY A 53 14.70 2.67 -7.63
C GLY A 53 15.04 4.07 -8.16
N GLU A 54 14.06 4.96 -8.38
CA GLU A 54 14.37 6.39 -8.48
C GLU A 54 15.13 6.83 -7.21
N PRO A 55 16.38 7.32 -7.35
CA PRO A 55 17.27 7.56 -6.22
C PRO A 55 16.80 8.74 -5.37
N THR A 56 17.41 8.87 -4.20
CA THR A 56 17.25 9.99 -3.26
C THR A 56 17.16 11.35 -3.98
N GLY A 57 16.05 12.06 -3.76
CA GLY A 57 15.82 13.43 -4.23
C GLY A 57 15.10 14.25 -3.16
N VAL A 58 15.11 15.57 -3.33
CA VAL A 58 14.29 16.46 -2.50
C VAL A 58 12.86 16.38 -3.00
N PHE A 59 11.93 16.06 -2.11
CA PHE A 59 10.51 16.08 -2.41
C PHE A 59 9.87 17.31 -1.75
N ALA A 60 8.76 17.77 -2.33
CA ALA A 60 7.96 18.82 -1.71
C ALA A 60 7.38 18.36 -0.37
N GLY A 61 7.04 19.31 0.52
CA GLY A 61 6.38 19.05 1.80
C GLY A 61 7.09 18.01 2.67
N GLU A 62 8.08 18.42 3.48
CA GLU A 62 8.78 17.54 4.45
C GLU A 62 9.26 16.17 3.90
N GLY A 63 9.46 16.04 2.58
CA GLY A 63 9.86 14.79 1.94
C GLY A 63 8.72 13.91 1.40
N ASN A 64 7.51 14.46 1.22
CA ASN A 64 6.35 13.73 0.74
C ASN A 64 6.57 13.19 -0.68
N ARG A 65 6.49 11.88 -0.82
CA ARG A 65 6.59 11.15 -2.09
C ARG A 65 5.23 10.74 -2.63
N ALA A 66 4.23 10.75 -1.76
CA ALA A 66 2.88 10.41 -2.09
C ALA A 66 1.92 11.25 -1.25
N GLU A 67 0.78 11.59 -1.83
CA GLU A 67 -0.29 12.30 -1.15
C GLU A 67 -1.62 11.55 -1.34
N LEU A 68 -2.43 11.60 -0.29
CA LEU A 68 -3.82 11.19 -0.33
C LEU A 68 -4.66 12.44 -0.12
N TYR A 69 -5.74 12.57 -0.88
CA TYR A 69 -6.74 13.60 -0.67
C TYR A 69 -8.12 12.98 -0.58
N VAL A 70 -8.94 13.46 0.35
CA VAL A 70 -10.34 13.07 0.47
C VAL A 70 -11.23 14.30 0.28
N ASN A 71 -12.19 14.19 -0.64
CA ASN A 71 -13.19 15.24 -0.87
C ASN A 71 -14.47 14.96 -0.07
N PRO A 72 -15.12 15.98 0.52
CA PRO A 72 -16.38 15.80 1.22
C PRO A 72 -17.52 15.53 0.24
N ASP A 73 -18.67 15.17 0.79
CA ASP A 73 -19.93 15.15 0.06
C ASP A 73 -20.32 16.58 -0.37
N PRO A 74 -21.09 16.75 -1.46
CA PRO A 74 -21.80 15.73 -2.24
C PRO A 74 -20.99 15.09 -3.37
N LEU A 75 -19.70 15.41 -3.52
CA LEU A 75 -18.86 14.87 -4.60
C LEU A 75 -17.81 13.92 -4.03
N PRO A 76 -18.18 12.69 -3.64
CA PRO A 76 -17.28 11.80 -2.94
C PRO A 76 -16.18 11.26 -3.85
N TYR A 77 -14.94 11.65 -3.59
CA TYR A 77 -13.79 11.04 -4.24
C TYR A 77 -12.55 11.05 -3.33
N VAL A 78 -11.59 10.20 -3.70
CA VAL A 78 -10.26 10.12 -3.11
C VAL A 78 -9.25 10.26 -4.22
N GLU A 79 -8.22 11.08 -4.02
CA GLU A 79 -7.07 11.15 -4.93
C GLU A 79 -5.90 10.40 -4.31
N LEU A 80 -5.23 9.61 -5.13
CA LEU A 80 -3.99 8.92 -4.81
C LEU A 80 -2.91 9.48 -5.73
N GLU A 81 -2.04 10.32 -5.19
CA GLU A 81 -1.06 11.07 -5.97
C GLU A 81 0.35 10.62 -5.62
N THR A 82 1.12 10.20 -6.62
CA THR A 82 2.57 10.10 -6.48
C THR A 82 3.20 11.46 -6.80
N LEU A 83 4.17 11.88 -5.99
CA LEU A 83 4.90 13.12 -6.23
C LEU A 83 6.26 12.84 -6.87
N GLY A 84 6.63 13.67 -7.83
CA GLY A 84 7.98 13.68 -8.40
C GLY A 84 8.96 14.49 -7.54
N HIS A 85 10.24 14.45 -7.93
CA HIS A 85 11.26 15.29 -7.31
C HIS A 85 10.99 16.78 -7.49
N LEU A 86 11.22 17.55 -6.42
CA LEU A 86 11.28 18.98 -6.50
C LEU A 86 12.58 19.38 -7.21
N ARG A 87 12.45 19.96 -8.40
CA ARG A 87 13.59 20.40 -9.21
C ARG A 87 13.29 21.72 -9.91
N THR A 88 14.25 22.64 -9.85
CA THR A 88 14.26 23.82 -10.73
C THR A 88 14.77 23.41 -12.10
N LEU A 89 13.98 23.65 -13.15
CA LEU A 89 14.38 23.41 -14.53
C LEU A 89 14.88 24.69 -15.18
N ARG A 90 15.91 24.58 -16.01
CA ARG A 90 16.38 25.63 -16.93
C ARG A 90 15.77 25.44 -18.31
N VAL A 91 15.89 26.47 -19.14
CA VAL A 91 15.46 26.41 -20.56
C VAL A 91 16.18 25.25 -21.25
N GLY A 92 15.40 24.35 -21.86
CA GLY A 92 15.90 23.17 -22.55
C GLY A 92 16.02 21.91 -21.68
N GLU A 93 15.82 21.99 -20.36
CA GLU A 93 15.78 20.81 -19.50
C GLU A 93 14.38 20.18 -19.41
N SER A 94 14.35 18.89 -19.11
CA SER A 94 13.12 18.12 -18.85
C SER A 94 13.24 17.31 -17.56
N THR A 95 12.10 16.99 -16.98
CA THR A 95 11.96 15.97 -15.94
C THR A 95 10.89 14.98 -16.35
N ALA A 96 10.94 13.77 -15.80
CA ALA A 96 9.95 12.73 -16.03
C ALA A 96 9.69 11.98 -14.72
N CYS A 97 8.48 11.49 -14.59
CA CYS A 97 8.10 10.55 -13.54
C CYS A 97 7.23 9.48 -14.20
N THR A 98 7.50 8.23 -13.90
CA THR A 98 6.72 7.10 -14.41
C THR A 98 6.04 6.40 -13.24
N ASN A 99 4.74 6.15 -13.41
CA ASN A 99 3.92 5.44 -12.44
C ASN A 99 3.41 4.14 -13.07
N PHE A 100 3.41 3.09 -12.26
CA PHE A 100 2.81 1.81 -12.59
C PHE A 100 1.52 1.66 -11.82
N TYR A 101 0.47 1.26 -12.54
CA TYR A 101 -0.86 1.00 -12.00
C TYR A 101 -1.15 -0.48 -12.19
N ARG A 102 -1.40 -1.19 -11.09
CA ARG A 102 -1.91 -2.55 -11.12
C ARG A 102 -3.30 -2.56 -10.52
N LEU A 103 -4.27 -2.94 -11.34
CA LEU A 103 -5.65 -3.15 -10.95
C LEU A 103 -5.90 -4.65 -10.88
N ASP A 104 -6.31 -5.14 -9.72
CA ASP A 104 -6.67 -6.53 -9.50
C ASP A 104 -8.13 -6.62 -9.03
N GLU A 105 -8.79 -7.74 -9.27
CA GLU A 105 -10.05 -8.04 -8.57
C GLU A 105 -9.77 -8.26 -7.08
N THR A 106 -10.57 -7.63 -6.22
CA THR A 106 -10.60 -7.98 -4.81
C THR A 106 -11.18 -9.38 -4.72
N ARG A 107 -10.31 -10.40 -4.63
CA ARG A 107 -10.76 -11.74 -4.27
C ARG A 107 -11.43 -11.63 -2.92
N GLY A 108 -12.77 -11.64 -2.92
CA GLY A 108 -13.52 -11.85 -1.69
C GLY A 108 -12.99 -13.11 -1.05
N ARG A 109 -12.89 -13.14 0.28
CA ARG A 109 -12.95 -14.41 0.99
C ARG A 109 -14.32 -15.01 0.68
N GLY A 110 -14.43 -15.69 -0.47
CA GLY A 110 -15.36 -16.80 -0.59
C GLY A 110 -15.05 -17.71 0.59
N ALA A 111 -16.08 -18.03 1.37
CA ALA A 111 -16.01 -18.84 2.56
C ALA A 111 -15.04 -20.03 2.38
N GLN A 112 -13.87 -19.97 3.02
CA GLN A 112 -13.19 -21.15 3.50
C GLN A 112 -13.57 -21.31 4.97
N SER A 113 -14.83 -21.70 5.22
CA SER A 113 -15.17 -22.49 6.41
C SER A 113 -14.77 -23.94 6.15
N GLY A 114 -13.50 -24.16 5.85
CA GLY A 114 -12.87 -25.47 5.88
C GLY A 114 -11.91 -25.42 7.06
N ARG A 115 -12.33 -25.97 8.20
CA ARG A 115 -11.40 -26.34 9.27
C ARG A 115 -10.27 -27.14 8.60
N PRO A 116 -8.97 -26.80 8.77
CA PRO A 116 -7.93 -27.63 8.21
C PRO A 116 -8.12 -29.04 8.78
N GLU A 117 -8.38 -30.02 7.91
CA GLU A 117 -8.36 -31.42 8.29
C GLU A 117 -6.94 -31.67 8.79
N ALA A 118 -6.84 -32.03 10.08
CA ALA A 118 -5.56 -32.38 10.68
C ALA A 118 -4.92 -33.45 9.79
N ALA A 119 -3.77 -33.11 9.20
CA ALA A 119 -2.97 -34.05 8.46
C ALA A 119 -2.84 -35.32 9.30
N ARG A 120 -3.39 -36.44 8.80
CA ARG A 120 -3.21 -37.75 9.41
C ARG A 120 -1.71 -38.03 9.41
N VAL A 121 -1.09 -37.87 10.58
CA VAL A 121 0.27 -38.31 10.83
C VAL A 121 0.23 -39.84 10.71
N GLY A 122 0.76 -40.36 9.60
CA GLY A 122 1.00 -41.80 9.46
C GLY A 122 1.94 -42.28 10.58
N PRO A 123 1.83 -43.53 11.04
CA PRO A 123 2.60 -44.00 12.18
C PRO A 123 4.10 -43.88 11.91
N LEU A 124 4.84 -43.36 12.90
CA LEU A 124 6.30 -43.34 12.87
C LEU A 124 6.81 -44.78 12.69
N GLY A 125 7.42 -45.05 11.54
CA GLY A 125 8.14 -46.28 11.31
C GLY A 125 9.29 -46.42 12.32
N THR A 126 9.27 -47.50 13.09
CA THR A 126 10.35 -47.86 14.01
C THR A 126 11.56 -48.32 13.21
N LYS A 127 12.60 -47.47 13.09
CA LYS A 127 13.91 -47.93 12.62
C LYS A 127 14.54 -48.81 13.71
N LYS A 128 14.66 -50.11 13.43
CA LYS A 128 15.52 -51.03 14.20
C LYS A 128 16.97 -50.53 14.18
N PRO A 129 17.70 -50.57 15.30
CA PRO A 129 19.12 -50.25 15.30
C PRO A 129 19.91 -51.40 14.65
N SER A 130 20.64 -51.08 13.57
CA SER A 130 21.64 -51.98 12.97
C SER A 130 22.87 -52.03 13.88
N GLY A 131 23.17 -53.21 14.40
CA GLY A 131 24.31 -53.45 15.29
C GLY A 131 25.66 -53.17 14.62
N ARG A 132 26.56 -52.56 15.39
CA ARG A 132 28.01 -52.64 15.14
C ARG A 132 28.52 -53.97 15.67
N ARG A 133 29.18 -54.77 14.83
CA ARG A 133 30.15 -55.78 15.27
C ARG A 133 31.55 -55.18 15.15
N ALA A 134 32.34 -55.52 16.17
CA ALA A 134 33.73 -55.17 16.32
C ALA A 134 34.62 -55.89 15.30
N SER A 135 35.72 -55.23 14.97
CA SER A 135 37.03 -55.80 14.63
C SER A 135 38.07 -54.79 15.09
#